data_AF-A0A966D6Z3-F1
#
_entry.id   AF-A0A966D6Z3-F1
#
_cell.length_a   1.000
_cell.length_b   1.000
_cell.length_c   1.000
_cell.angle_alpha   90.00
_cell.angle_beta   90.00
_cell.angle_gamma   90.00
#
_symmetry.space_group_name_H-M   'P 1'
#
loop_
_entity.id
_entity.type
_entity.pdbx_description
1 polymer ?
#
loop_
_entity_poly.entity_id
_entity_poly.type
_entity_poly.pdbx_seq_one_letter_code
_entity_poly.pdbx_strand_id
1 'polypeptide(L)'
;IENSFDIVSLLMMQNGSPMNCGDNFCVGGKLESEEESSPGMDAIVFYTDFANPAKQVYSWNEDMSSSINAFAEGKVAFFLGYSYHKEQIEALNPSLNFFITKAPQIDGSTKDVNYADYWVEVVSKKSNYKNEAWDFINFISKDENLIKYLNSVEKPTPKRSLIQTQYENYDLQPYLDQLLSSKNWYKGKDFEKAKDILNDTITQVLNSDNLDEDIKEIENNTNSRLDLTW
;
A
#
# COMPACT_ATOMS: atom_id res chain seq x y z
N ILE A 1 8.19 6.62 -8.01
CA ILE A 1 7.39 5.45 -7.59
C ILE A 1 6.06 5.98 -7.07
N GLU A 2 4.97 5.64 -7.73
CA GLU A 2 3.65 6.27 -7.57
C GLU A 2 2.95 5.84 -6.27
N ASN A 3 3.15 4.58 -5.85
CA ASN A 3 2.54 3.98 -4.65
C ASN A 3 3.54 3.88 -3.48
N SER A 4 4.42 4.88 -3.32
CA SER A 4 5.43 4.90 -2.24
C SER A 4 4.82 4.73 -0.86
N PHE A 5 3.71 5.42 -0.59
CA PHE A 5 3.00 5.36 0.69
C PHE A 5 2.61 3.91 1.07
N ASP A 6 2.03 3.18 0.13
CA ASP A 6 1.53 1.83 0.34
C ASP A 6 2.68 0.83 0.49
N ILE A 7 3.73 0.96 -0.33
CA ILE A 7 4.92 0.11 -0.27
C ILE A 7 5.65 0.28 1.06
N VAL A 8 5.87 1.53 1.48
CA VAL A 8 6.50 1.82 2.77
C VAL A 8 5.62 1.34 3.91
N SER A 9 4.31 1.59 3.85
CA SER A 9 3.36 1.08 4.84
C SER A 9 3.40 -0.45 4.96
N LEU A 10 3.49 -1.16 3.83
CA LEU A 10 3.62 -2.61 3.79
C LEU A 10 4.90 -3.06 4.49
N LEU A 11 6.05 -2.49 4.13
CA LEU A 11 7.35 -2.81 4.74
C LEU A 11 7.33 -2.56 6.25
N MET A 12 6.78 -1.43 6.68
CA MET A 12 6.65 -1.10 8.09
C MET A 12 5.81 -2.13 8.86
N MET A 13 4.65 -2.52 8.31
CA MET A 13 3.79 -3.54 8.93
C MET A 13 4.48 -4.92 8.94
N GLN A 14 5.18 -5.29 7.87
CA GLN A 14 5.93 -6.54 7.80
C GLN A 14 7.09 -6.56 8.81
N ASN A 15 7.70 -5.41 9.07
CA ASN A 15 8.74 -5.25 10.08
C ASN A 15 8.18 -5.17 11.51
N GLY A 16 6.85 -5.20 11.68
CA GLY A 16 6.20 -5.23 12.98
C GLY A 16 5.85 -3.86 13.56
N SER A 17 5.90 -2.78 12.76
CA SER A 17 5.42 -1.48 13.20
C SER A 17 3.91 -1.54 13.54
N PRO A 18 3.50 -1.04 14.71
CA PRO A 18 2.09 -0.97 15.08
C PRO A 18 1.28 0.01 14.22
N MET A 19 1.93 1.00 13.60
CA MET A 19 1.34 2.12 12.82
C MET A 19 0.41 3.05 13.63
N ASN A 20 -0.43 2.51 14.53
CA ASN A 20 -1.35 3.24 15.40
C ASN A 20 -1.17 2.83 16.87
N CYS A 21 -1.04 3.81 17.76
CA CYS A 21 -0.84 3.63 19.20
C CYS A 21 -1.95 4.35 19.98
N GLY A 22 -3.14 3.74 19.99
CA GLY A 22 -4.32 4.35 20.61
C GLY A 22 -4.89 5.47 19.73
N ASP A 23 -4.95 6.68 20.28
CA ASP A 23 -5.44 7.88 19.58
C ASP A 23 -4.36 8.58 18.74
N ASN A 24 -3.10 8.14 18.81
CA ASN A 24 -1.96 8.71 18.08
C ASN A 24 -1.40 7.73 17.05
N PHE A 25 -0.67 8.26 16.07
CA PHE A 25 0.15 7.50 15.13
C PHE A 25 1.54 7.27 15.69
N CYS A 26 2.10 6.11 15.36
CA CYS A 26 3.38 5.68 15.90
C CYS A 26 4.10 4.84 14.83
N VAL A 27 4.54 5.55 13.80
CA VAL A 27 5.14 5.03 12.57
C VAL A 27 6.36 4.19 12.92
N GLY A 28 7.28 4.69 13.74
CA GLY A 28 8.50 3.97 14.07
C GLY A 28 8.36 2.86 15.11
N GLY A 29 7.39 2.93 16.02
CA GLY A 29 7.28 1.99 17.14
C GLY A 29 6.54 2.62 18.30
N LYS A 30 6.78 2.22 19.55
CA LYS A 30 6.15 2.90 20.70
C LYS A 30 6.73 4.31 20.87
N LEU A 31 5.86 5.30 21.11
CA LEU A 31 6.21 6.72 21.32
C LEU A 31 7.23 6.99 22.44
N GLU A 32 7.39 6.07 23.40
CA GLU A 32 8.29 6.19 24.56
C GLU A 32 9.30 5.04 24.63
N SER A 33 9.63 4.43 23.50
CA SER A 33 10.64 3.37 23.43
C SER A 33 12.04 3.97 23.51
N GLU A 34 12.79 3.66 24.58
CA GLU A 34 14.25 3.83 24.62
C GLU A 34 14.98 2.74 23.82
N GLU A 35 14.27 1.76 23.23
CA GLU A 35 14.89 0.73 22.40
C GLU A 35 15.57 1.34 21.17
N GLU A 36 16.71 0.75 20.82
CA GLU A 36 17.56 1.20 19.71
C GLU A 36 16.91 0.96 18.35
N SER A 37 15.96 0.00 18.23
CA SER A 37 15.28 -0.28 16.97
C SER A 37 13.91 0.40 16.88
N SER A 38 13.67 1.04 15.74
CA SER A 38 12.39 1.63 15.36
C SER A 38 11.89 0.91 14.11
N PRO A 39 11.12 -0.19 14.24
CA PRO A 39 10.79 -1.06 13.11
C PRO A 39 10.20 -0.34 11.90
N GLY A 40 9.42 0.72 12.12
CA GLY A 40 8.91 1.51 11.00
C GLY A 40 9.94 2.41 10.35
N MET A 41 10.84 3.01 11.13
CA MET A 41 11.94 3.79 10.56
C MET A 41 12.93 2.88 9.85
N ASP A 42 13.25 1.71 10.39
CA ASP A 42 14.09 0.70 9.73
C ASP A 42 13.52 0.31 8.35
N ALA A 43 12.20 0.20 8.23
CA ALA A 43 11.53 -0.05 6.95
C ALA A 43 11.66 1.13 5.96
N ILE A 44 11.58 2.37 6.45
CA ILE A 44 11.80 3.58 5.63
C ILE A 44 13.26 3.66 5.18
N VAL A 45 14.21 3.35 6.06
CA VAL A 45 15.65 3.27 5.73
C VAL A 45 15.90 2.20 4.68
N PHE A 46 15.35 1.00 4.86
CA PHE A 46 15.43 -0.06 3.87
C PHE A 46 14.87 0.36 2.50
N TYR A 47 13.73 1.05 2.47
CA TYR A 47 13.14 1.57 1.24
C TYR A 47 14.02 2.63 0.56
N THR A 48 14.58 3.56 1.34
CA THR A 48 15.41 4.66 0.83
C THR A 48 16.82 4.22 0.41
N ASP A 49 17.34 3.11 0.95
CA ASP A 49 18.64 2.56 0.58
C ASP A 49 18.75 2.25 -0.93
N PHE A 50 17.65 1.87 -1.59
CA PHE A 50 17.60 1.65 -3.04
C PHE A 50 17.73 2.96 -3.86
N ALA A 51 17.52 4.11 -3.23
CA ALA A 51 17.65 5.43 -3.82
C ALA A 51 18.91 6.19 -3.36
N ASN A 52 19.71 5.62 -2.47
CA ASN A 52 20.94 6.22 -1.97
C ASN A 52 22.17 5.78 -2.80
N PRO A 53 22.84 6.68 -3.56
CA PRO A 53 23.99 6.33 -4.40
C PRO A 53 25.22 5.79 -3.65
N ALA A 54 25.30 5.98 -2.33
CA ALA A 54 26.37 5.44 -1.51
C ALA A 54 26.15 3.95 -1.13
N LYS A 55 24.95 3.41 -1.33
CA LYS A 55 24.60 2.02 -0.99
C LYS A 55 24.81 1.09 -2.18
N GLN A 56 25.26 -0.14 -1.92
CA GLN A 56 25.46 -1.15 -2.97
C GLN A 56 24.16 -1.58 -3.67
N VAL A 57 23.02 -1.39 -3.00
CA VAL A 57 21.69 -1.74 -3.51
C VAL A 57 21.03 -0.62 -4.33
N TYR A 58 21.75 0.48 -4.56
CA TYR A 58 21.26 1.60 -5.37
C TYR A 58 20.75 1.14 -6.74
N SER A 59 19.49 1.41 -7.02
CA SER A 59 18.79 0.94 -8.22
C SER A 59 17.70 1.89 -8.72
N TRP A 60 17.38 2.94 -7.97
CA TRP A 60 16.33 3.90 -8.35
C TRP A 60 16.73 5.35 -8.09
N ASN A 61 16.32 6.29 -8.94
CA ASN A 61 16.50 7.73 -8.72
C ASN A 61 15.42 8.59 -9.41
N GLU A 62 15.51 9.91 -9.24
CA GLU A 62 14.53 10.87 -9.76
C GLU A 62 14.53 11.00 -11.30
N ASP A 63 15.62 10.62 -11.99
CA ASP A 63 15.70 10.65 -13.45
C ASP A 63 14.94 9.48 -14.11
N MET A 64 14.52 8.49 -13.31
CA MET A 64 13.76 7.36 -13.81
C MET A 64 12.31 7.74 -14.13
N SER A 65 11.76 7.08 -15.15
CA SER A 65 10.33 7.19 -15.45
C SER A 65 9.48 6.67 -14.29
N SER A 66 8.19 6.96 -14.35
CA SER A 66 7.16 6.32 -13.53
C SER A 66 7.37 4.80 -13.43
N SER A 67 7.07 4.18 -12.27
CA SER A 67 7.41 2.77 -12.01
C SER A 67 6.65 1.82 -12.91
N ILE A 68 5.40 2.14 -13.26
CA ILE A 68 4.61 1.36 -14.23
C ILE A 68 5.21 1.45 -15.63
N ASN A 69 5.66 2.64 -16.06
CA ASN A 69 6.30 2.80 -17.37
C ASN A 69 7.64 2.06 -17.43
N ALA A 70 8.45 2.16 -16.37
CA ALA A 70 9.72 1.44 -16.29
C ALA A 70 9.52 -0.08 -16.39
N PHE A 71 8.48 -0.61 -15.75
CA PHE A 71 8.14 -2.03 -15.83
C PHE A 71 7.60 -2.41 -17.21
N ALA A 72 6.67 -1.62 -17.76
CA ALA A 72 6.10 -1.83 -19.09
C ALA A 72 7.17 -1.81 -20.20
N GLU A 73 8.21 -0.99 -20.03
CA GLU A 73 9.37 -0.90 -20.93
C GLU A 73 10.43 -1.99 -20.68
N GLY A 74 10.23 -2.87 -19.70
CA GLY A 74 11.17 -3.95 -19.36
C GLY A 74 12.48 -3.47 -18.69
N LYS A 75 12.49 -2.26 -18.13
CA LYS A 75 13.66 -1.67 -17.46
C LYS A 75 13.83 -2.15 -16.01
N VAL A 76 12.77 -2.65 -15.39
CA VAL A 76 12.81 -3.22 -14.04
C VAL A 76 12.20 -4.61 -14.01
N ALA A 77 12.70 -5.46 -13.10
CA ALA A 77 12.25 -6.84 -12.97
C ALA A 77 10.93 -6.98 -12.20
N PHE A 78 10.66 -6.06 -11.27
CA PHE A 78 9.50 -6.11 -10.40
C PHE A 78 8.72 -4.79 -10.45
N PHE A 79 7.40 -4.90 -10.35
CA PHE A 79 6.48 -3.81 -10.11
C PHE A 79 5.54 -4.21 -8.98
N LEU A 80 5.52 -3.41 -7.91
CA LEU A 80 4.61 -3.59 -6.79
C LEU A 80 3.36 -2.75 -7.04
N GLY A 81 2.22 -3.43 -7.21
CA GLY A 81 0.94 -2.77 -7.46
C GLY A 81 -0.25 -3.71 -7.31
N TYR A 82 -1.42 -3.14 -7.56
CA TYR A 82 -2.72 -3.79 -7.41
C TYR A 82 -3.26 -4.41 -8.70
N SER A 83 -4.36 -5.15 -8.59
CA SER A 83 -5.00 -5.89 -9.69
C SER A 83 -5.33 -5.05 -10.92
N TYR A 84 -5.74 -3.79 -10.74
CA TYR A 84 -6.07 -2.89 -11.85
C TYR A 84 -4.86 -2.49 -12.70
N HIS A 85 -3.63 -2.67 -12.22
CA HIS A 85 -2.44 -2.37 -13.01
C HIS A 85 -2.20 -3.41 -14.12
N LYS A 86 -2.77 -4.61 -14.05
CA LYS A 86 -2.65 -5.63 -15.12
C LYS A 86 -3.11 -5.03 -16.46
N GLU A 87 -4.32 -4.51 -16.50
CA GLU A 87 -4.90 -3.89 -17.70
C GLU A 87 -4.09 -2.68 -18.18
N GLN A 88 -3.55 -1.89 -17.24
CA GLN A 88 -2.72 -0.73 -17.58
C GLN A 88 -1.38 -1.14 -18.20
N ILE A 89 -0.71 -2.16 -17.66
CA ILE A 89 0.54 -2.70 -18.18
C ILE A 89 0.31 -3.31 -19.57
N GLU A 90 -0.75 -4.10 -19.74
CA GLU A 90 -1.13 -4.68 -21.04
C GLU A 90 -1.46 -3.60 -22.07
N ALA A 91 -2.09 -2.49 -21.68
CA ALA A 91 -2.35 -1.36 -22.56
C ALA A 91 -1.07 -0.60 -22.96
N LEU A 92 -0.11 -0.46 -22.03
CA LEU A 92 1.17 0.20 -22.28
C LEU A 92 2.10 -0.66 -23.15
N ASN A 93 2.14 -1.98 -22.90
CA ASN A 93 2.95 -2.92 -23.68
C ASN A 93 2.26 -4.29 -23.81
N PRO A 94 1.43 -4.50 -24.85
CA PRO A 94 0.73 -5.76 -25.09
C PRO A 94 1.65 -6.97 -25.36
N SER A 95 2.93 -6.72 -25.64
CA SER A 95 3.92 -7.77 -25.94
C SER A 95 4.79 -8.15 -24.73
N LEU A 96 4.64 -7.45 -23.60
CA LEU A 96 5.39 -7.75 -22.39
C LEU A 96 4.95 -9.11 -21.84
N ASN A 97 5.90 -10.02 -21.65
CA ASN A 97 5.66 -11.30 -20.98
C ASN A 97 5.94 -11.14 -19.48
N PHE A 98 4.89 -11.07 -18.66
CA PHE A 98 5.00 -10.95 -17.21
C PHE A 98 4.02 -11.89 -16.52
N PHE A 99 4.25 -12.13 -15.23
CA PHE A 99 3.34 -12.88 -14.36
C PHE A 99 3.11 -12.11 -13.08
N ILE A 100 1.99 -12.39 -12.43
CA ILE A 100 1.62 -11.80 -11.15
C ILE A 100 1.92 -12.81 -10.05
N THR A 101 2.50 -12.36 -8.95
CA THR A 101 2.76 -13.17 -7.75
C THR A 101 2.44 -12.37 -6.50
N LYS A 102 2.51 -13.03 -5.33
CA LYS A 102 2.28 -12.39 -4.03
C LYS A 102 3.37 -11.35 -3.75
N ALA A 103 3.03 -10.32 -2.99
CA ALA A 103 4.03 -9.41 -2.47
C ALA A 103 5.03 -10.17 -1.58
N PRO A 104 6.34 -9.90 -1.70
CA PRO A 104 7.35 -10.51 -0.83
C PRO A 104 7.02 -10.27 0.65
N GLN A 105 7.36 -11.24 1.50
CA GLN A 105 7.27 -11.13 2.95
C GLN A 105 8.68 -11.09 3.54
N ILE A 106 8.87 -10.39 4.66
CA ILE A 106 10.14 -10.35 5.37
C ILE A 106 10.36 -11.70 6.10
N ASP A 107 11.52 -12.31 5.87
CA ASP A 107 11.92 -13.55 6.52
C ASP A 107 11.91 -13.40 8.06
N GLY A 108 11.31 -14.38 8.75
CA GLY A 108 11.18 -14.35 10.21
C GLY A 108 9.95 -13.57 10.72
N SER A 109 9.17 -12.94 9.84
CA SER A 109 7.84 -12.43 10.22
C SER A 109 6.95 -13.58 10.69
N THR A 110 6.24 -13.37 11.80
CA THR A 110 5.35 -14.39 12.38
C THR A 110 3.99 -14.48 11.69
N LYS A 111 3.63 -13.47 10.87
CA LYS A 111 2.36 -13.40 10.13
C LYS A 111 2.53 -12.63 8.83
N ASP A 112 2.00 -13.19 7.76
CA ASP A 112 1.86 -12.47 6.49
C ASP A 112 0.97 -11.24 6.70
N VAL A 113 1.42 -10.11 6.16
CA VAL A 113 0.66 -8.87 6.12
C VAL A 113 0.79 -8.27 4.73
N ASN A 114 -0.32 -7.76 4.24
CA ASN A 114 -0.43 -7.11 2.94
C ASN A 114 -1.10 -5.76 3.07
N TYR A 115 -0.99 -4.90 2.06
CA TYR A 115 -1.68 -3.62 2.03
C TYR A 115 -2.95 -3.73 1.18
N ALA A 116 -4.04 -3.10 1.63
CA ALA A 116 -5.31 -3.07 0.93
C ALA A 116 -5.57 -1.70 0.29
N ASP A 117 -5.71 -1.66 -1.03
CA ASP A 117 -6.25 -0.52 -1.78
C ASP A 117 -7.61 -0.92 -2.38
N TYR A 118 -8.62 -0.08 -2.18
CA TYR A 118 -9.98 -0.36 -2.62
C TYR A 118 -10.84 0.90 -2.67
N TRP A 119 -11.79 0.90 -3.60
CA TRP A 119 -12.84 1.90 -3.65
C TRP A 119 -14.07 1.46 -2.87
N VAL A 120 -14.79 2.45 -2.31
CA VAL A 120 -16.06 2.23 -1.62
C VAL A 120 -17.15 3.05 -2.28
N GLU A 121 -18.31 2.43 -2.45
CA GLU A 121 -19.50 3.14 -2.90
C GLU A 121 -20.12 3.93 -1.77
N VAL A 122 -20.44 5.20 -2.02
CA VAL A 122 -20.99 6.12 -1.02
C VAL A 122 -22.18 6.90 -1.56
N VAL A 123 -23.15 7.19 -0.69
CA VAL A 123 -24.30 8.02 -1.04
C VAL A 123 -24.08 9.45 -0.56
N SER A 124 -24.18 10.41 -1.48
CA SER A 124 -24.11 11.83 -1.15
C SER A 124 -25.18 12.23 -0.13
N LYS A 125 -24.76 12.89 0.95
CA LYS A 125 -25.67 13.46 1.96
C LYS A 125 -26.61 14.52 1.36
N LYS A 126 -26.29 15.09 0.20
CA LYS A 126 -27.14 16.08 -0.49
C LYS A 126 -28.12 15.45 -1.49
N SER A 127 -28.07 14.13 -1.73
CA SER A 127 -28.99 13.47 -2.66
C SER A 127 -30.45 13.64 -2.23
N ASN A 128 -31.33 13.90 -3.19
CA ASN A 128 -32.79 13.90 -2.99
C ASN A 128 -33.36 12.46 -2.95
N TYR A 129 -32.58 11.46 -3.37
CA TYR A 129 -32.97 10.05 -3.53
C TYR A 129 -32.03 9.12 -2.77
N LYS A 130 -31.84 9.38 -1.47
CA LYS A 130 -30.86 8.63 -0.65
C LYS A 130 -31.25 7.17 -0.47
N ASN A 131 -32.54 6.91 -0.27
CA ASN A 131 -33.03 5.55 -0.01
C ASN A 131 -32.88 4.68 -1.26
N GLU A 132 -33.22 5.22 -2.42
CA GLU A 132 -33.09 4.55 -3.71
C GLU A 132 -31.62 4.30 -4.07
N ALA A 133 -30.73 5.27 -3.80
CA ALA A 133 -29.30 5.09 -4.00
C ALA A 133 -28.73 3.98 -3.09
N TRP A 134 -29.13 3.95 -1.81
CA TRP A 134 -28.74 2.86 -0.90
C TRP A 134 -29.34 1.51 -1.29
N ASP A 135 -30.59 1.48 -1.75
CA ASP A 135 -31.23 0.27 -2.25
C ASP A 135 -30.48 -0.29 -3.47
N PHE A 136 -30.07 0.59 -4.39
CA PHE A 136 -29.23 0.21 -5.53
C PHE A 136 -27.88 -0.37 -5.10
N ILE A 137 -27.15 0.31 -4.21
CA ILE A 137 -25.85 -0.17 -3.68
C ILE A 137 -26.03 -1.56 -3.02
N ASN A 138 -27.08 -1.73 -2.22
CA ASN A 138 -27.40 -3.02 -1.61
C ASN A 138 -27.72 -4.08 -2.66
N PHE A 139 -28.48 -3.73 -3.71
CA PHE A 139 -28.83 -4.62 -4.80
C PHE A 139 -27.58 -5.10 -5.56
N ILE A 140 -26.70 -4.20 -6.00
CA ILE A 140 -25.48 -4.58 -6.74
C ILE A 140 -24.50 -5.34 -5.86
N SER A 141 -24.53 -5.11 -4.55
CA SER A 141 -23.67 -5.80 -3.59
C SER A 141 -24.13 -7.21 -3.29
N LYS A 142 -25.36 -7.64 -3.63
CA LYS A 142 -25.80 -9.04 -3.40
C LYS A 142 -24.89 -10.00 -4.16
N ASP A 143 -24.57 -11.14 -3.54
CA ASP A 143 -23.62 -12.12 -4.08
C ASP A 143 -23.96 -12.52 -5.54
N GLU A 144 -25.24 -12.76 -5.83
CA GLU A 144 -25.73 -13.09 -7.19
C GLU A 144 -25.52 -12.00 -8.25
N ASN A 145 -25.44 -10.73 -7.85
CA ASN A 145 -25.23 -9.60 -8.74
C ASN A 145 -23.75 -9.22 -8.81
N LEU A 146 -23.06 -9.25 -7.67
CA LEU A 146 -21.64 -8.95 -7.58
C LEU A 146 -20.80 -9.93 -8.40
N ILE A 147 -21.13 -11.23 -8.38
CA ILE A 147 -20.44 -12.24 -9.20
C ILE A 147 -20.50 -11.88 -10.69
N LYS A 148 -21.64 -11.39 -11.19
CA LYS A 148 -21.79 -11.01 -12.61
C LYS A 148 -20.84 -9.87 -12.98
N TYR A 149 -20.73 -8.87 -12.10
CA TYR A 149 -19.79 -7.76 -12.27
C TYR A 149 -18.34 -8.26 -12.21
N LEU A 150 -17.97 -9.02 -11.17
CA LEU A 150 -16.61 -9.53 -10.99
C LEU A 150 -16.14 -10.40 -12.16
N ASN A 151 -17.04 -11.18 -12.76
CA ASN A 151 -16.74 -11.99 -13.95
C ASN A 151 -16.50 -11.13 -15.21
N SER A 152 -17.04 -9.90 -15.27
CA SER A 152 -16.81 -8.99 -16.40
C SER A 152 -15.54 -8.15 -16.29
N VAL A 153 -15.11 -7.85 -15.06
CA VAL A 153 -13.94 -6.98 -14.81
C VAL A 153 -12.72 -7.73 -14.31
N GLU A 154 -12.85 -9.03 -14.04
CA GLU A 154 -11.78 -9.89 -13.53
C GLU A 154 -11.01 -9.27 -12.34
N LYS A 155 -11.75 -8.71 -11.38
CA LYS A 155 -11.19 -8.12 -10.16
C LYS A 155 -11.37 -9.04 -8.94
N PRO A 156 -10.47 -8.97 -7.94
CA PRO A 156 -10.65 -9.67 -6.67
C PRO A 156 -11.92 -9.24 -5.96
N THR A 157 -12.61 -10.18 -5.34
CA THR A 157 -13.85 -9.92 -4.62
C THR A 157 -13.62 -9.14 -3.32
N PRO A 158 -14.49 -8.17 -2.99
CA PRO A 158 -14.50 -7.56 -1.66
C PRO A 158 -15.21 -8.44 -0.61
N LYS A 159 -15.81 -9.58 -0.99
CA LYS A 159 -16.62 -10.43 -0.11
C LYS A 159 -15.99 -11.79 0.18
N ARG A 160 -15.87 -12.10 1.48
CA ARG A 160 -15.38 -13.41 1.95
C ARG A 160 -16.16 -14.60 1.40
N SER A 161 -17.49 -14.49 1.27
CA SER A 161 -18.35 -15.56 0.74
C SER A 161 -18.03 -15.93 -0.71
N LEU A 162 -17.39 -15.02 -1.46
CA LEU A 162 -17.11 -15.18 -2.89
C LEU A 162 -15.63 -15.50 -3.18
N ILE A 163 -14.76 -15.56 -2.16
CA ILE A 163 -13.33 -15.82 -2.41
C ILE A 163 -13.18 -17.19 -3.08
N GLN A 164 -13.84 -18.22 -2.53
CA GLN A 164 -13.76 -19.58 -3.07
C GLN A 164 -14.24 -19.68 -4.52
N THR A 165 -15.22 -18.85 -4.92
CA THR A 165 -15.79 -18.88 -6.27
C THR A 165 -14.85 -18.29 -7.33
N GLN A 166 -13.82 -17.54 -6.92
CA GLN A 166 -12.87 -16.90 -7.85
C GLN A 166 -11.56 -17.68 -8.04
N TYR A 167 -11.29 -18.72 -7.25
CA TYR A 167 -10.04 -19.49 -7.35
C TYR A 167 -9.87 -20.24 -8.68
N GLU A 168 -10.96 -20.43 -9.44
CA GLU A 168 -10.90 -21.01 -10.78
C GLU A 168 -10.17 -20.10 -11.79
N ASN A 169 -10.11 -18.79 -11.52
CA ASN A 169 -9.31 -17.86 -12.30
C ASN A 169 -7.88 -17.79 -11.70
N TYR A 170 -6.92 -18.42 -12.38
CA TYR A 170 -5.52 -18.47 -11.96
C TYR A 170 -4.87 -17.09 -11.83
N ASP A 171 -5.26 -16.13 -12.67
CA ASP A 171 -4.72 -14.76 -12.63
C ASP A 171 -5.14 -14.02 -11.35
N LEU A 172 -6.26 -14.44 -10.74
CA LEU A 172 -6.75 -13.86 -9.50
C LEU A 172 -6.11 -14.46 -8.25
N GLN A 173 -5.56 -15.67 -8.32
CA GLN A 173 -5.07 -16.39 -7.15
C GLN A 173 -4.04 -15.61 -6.32
N PRO A 174 -3.03 -14.93 -6.91
CA PRO A 174 -2.08 -14.14 -6.13
C PRO A 174 -2.77 -13.08 -5.27
N TYR A 175 -3.84 -12.46 -5.76
CA TYR A 175 -4.60 -11.46 -5.02
C TYR A 175 -5.48 -12.12 -3.94
N LEU A 176 -6.20 -13.19 -4.29
CA LEU A 176 -7.10 -13.91 -3.39
C LEU A 176 -6.37 -14.45 -2.15
N ASP A 177 -5.16 -14.98 -2.35
CA ASP A 177 -4.32 -15.49 -1.28
C ASP A 177 -3.89 -14.41 -0.28
N GLN A 178 -3.82 -13.16 -0.72
CA GLN A 178 -3.40 -12.02 0.10
C GLN A 178 -4.58 -11.34 0.81
N LEU A 179 -5.81 -11.44 0.29
CA LEU A 179 -7.00 -10.71 0.76
C LEU A 179 -7.20 -10.74 2.29
N LEU A 180 -7.06 -11.90 2.93
CA LEU A 180 -7.34 -12.06 4.36
C LEU A 180 -6.23 -11.52 5.26
N SER A 181 -5.03 -11.33 4.71
CA SER A 181 -3.87 -10.73 5.37
C SER A 181 -3.73 -9.23 5.08
N SER A 182 -4.47 -8.70 4.09
CA SER A 182 -4.42 -7.29 3.74
C SER A 182 -5.01 -6.40 4.84
N LYS A 183 -4.35 -5.26 5.07
CA LYS A 183 -4.68 -4.26 6.09
C LYS A 183 -4.76 -2.88 5.46
N ASN A 184 -5.58 -2.03 6.05
CA ASN A 184 -5.49 -0.59 5.93
C ASN A 184 -5.36 -0.02 7.35
N TRP A 185 -4.24 0.65 7.62
CA TRP A 185 -3.89 1.13 8.96
C TRP A 185 -4.39 2.56 9.20
N TYR A 186 -4.49 3.37 8.13
CA TYR A 186 -4.84 4.78 8.25
C TYR A 186 -6.35 4.95 8.43
N LYS A 187 -6.75 5.69 9.47
CA LYS A 187 -8.17 5.94 9.83
C LYS A 187 -8.47 7.42 10.10
N GLY A 188 -7.53 8.31 9.79
CA GLY A 188 -7.71 9.75 9.95
C GLY A 188 -8.64 10.36 8.89
N LYS A 189 -8.89 11.66 8.99
CA LYS A 189 -9.78 12.41 8.10
C LYS A 189 -9.08 12.97 6.86
N ASP A 190 -7.75 13.14 6.91
CA ASP A 190 -6.97 13.80 5.87
C ASP A 190 -5.85 12.89 5.33
N PHE A 191 -6.27 11.93 4.49
CA PHE A 191 -5.38 10.94 3.90
C PHE A 191 -4.30 11.55 3.00
N GLU A 192 -4.65 12.57 2.21
CA GLU A 192 -3.68 13.24 1.33
C GLU A 192 -2.56 13.89 2.15
N LYS A 193 -2.91 14.57 3.24
CA LYS A 193 -1.89 15.12 4.14
C LYS A 193 -1.05 14.04 4.81
N ALA A 194 -1.64 12.91 5.20
CA ALA A 194 -0.88 11.79 5.75
C ALA A 194 0.10 11.21 4.74
N LYS A 195 -0.31 11.14 3.46
CA LYS A 195 0.54 10.74 2.34
C LYS A 195 1.71 11.70 2.13
N ASP A 196 1.43 13.00 2.13
CA ASP A 196 2.46 14.03 2.02
C ASP A 196 3.47 13.95 3.18
N ILE A 197 2.99 13.75 4.40
CA ILE A 197 3.86 13.59 5.58
C ILE A 197 4.81 12.40 5.40
N LEU A 198 4.31 11.23 4.99
CA LEU A 198 5.18 10.06 4.82
C LEU A 198 6.18 10.25 3.67
N ASN A 199 5.79 10.92 2.58
CA ASN A 199 6.70 11.27 1.49
C ASN A 199 7.80 12.25 1.96
N ASP A 200 7.45 13.22 2.79
CA ASP A 200 8.42 14.13 3.40
C ASP A 200 9.38 13.37 4.34
N THR A 201 8.89 12.39 5.09
CA THR A 201 9.72 11.53 5.94
C THR A 201 10.71 10.71 5.11
N ILE A 202 10.26 10.08 4.02
CA ILE A 202 11.12 9.36 3.06
C ILE A 202 12.22 10.30 2.53
N THR A 203 11.85 11.52 2.16
CA THR A 203 12.79 12.53 1.62
C THR A 203 13.80 12.99 2.67
N GLN A 204 13.38 13.19 3.92
CA GLN A 204 14.28 13.53 5.03
C GLN A 204 15.27 12.42 5.33
N VAL A 205 14.81 11.16 5.36
CA VAL A 205 15.71 10.00 5.58
C VAL A 205 16.72 9.88 4.43
N LEU A 206 16.28 10.03 3.18
CA LEU A 206 17.16 9.92 2.01
C LEU A 206 18.24 11.02 1.98
N ASN A 207 17.90 12.23 2.44
CA ASN A 207 18.77 13.41 2.37
C ASN A 207 19.55 13.70 3.66
N SER A 208 19.42 12.88 4.70
CA SER A 208 20.15 13.10 5.95
C SER A 208 21.64 12.77 5.78
N ASP A 209 22.50 13.73 6.16
CA ASP A 209 23.96 13.56 6.16
C ASP A 209 24.42 12.66 7.33
N ASN A 210 23.68 12.68 8.46
CA ASN A 210 23.98 11.89 9.66
C ASN A 210 22.70 11.24 10.22
N LEU A 211 22.22 10.24 9.47
CA LEU A 211 20.95 9.57 9.77
C LEU A 211 20.88 8.99 11.19
N ASP A 212 21.99 8.47 11.72
CA ASP A 212 22.03 7.91 13.08
C ASP A 212 21.69 8.96 14.16
N GLU A 213 22.04 10.23 13.94
CA GLU A 213 21.71 11.34 14.83
C GLU A 213 20.29 11.88 14.58
N ASP A 214 19.87 11.93 13.31
CA ASP A 214 18.62 12.59 12.89
C ASP A 214 17.37 11.70 13.01
N ILE A 215 17.51 10.37 12.94
CA ILE A 215 16.39 9.43 12.75
C ILE A 215 15.31 9.57 13.83
N LYS A 216 15.70 9.82 15.09
CA LYS A 216 14.77 10.03 16.20
C LYS A 216 14.00 11.33 16.09
N GLU A 217 14.65 12.40 15.63
CA GLU A 217 13.98 13.68 15.40
C GLU A 217 12.98 13.56 14.24
N ILE A 218 13.41 12.94 13.14
CA ILE A 218 12.56 12.67 11.96
C ILE A 218 11.33 11.84 12.36
N GLU A 219 11.52 10.78 13.14
CA GLU A 219 10.42 9.95 13.65
C GLU A 219 9.43 10.75 14.50
N ASN A 220 9.92 11.51 15.48
CA ASN A 220 9.09 12.29 16.38
C ASN A 220 8.29 13.38 15.64
N ASN A 221 8.93 14.04 14.66
CA ASN A 221 8.29 15.01 13.80
C ASN A 221 7.19 14.36 12.95
N THR A 222 7.47 13.19 12.38
CA THR A 222 6.53 12.41 11.56
C THR A 222 5.29 12.03 12.36
N ASN A 223 5.46 11.43 13.54
CA ASN A 223 4.35 11.04 14.42
C ASN A 223 3.50 12.25 14.79
N SER A 224 4.13 13.34 15.24
CA SER A 224 3.44 14.58 15.63
C SER A 224 2.62 15.18 14.48
N ARG A 225 3.13 15.13 13.25
CA ARG A 225 2.42 15.64 12.07
C ARG A 225 1.28 14.73 11.65
N LEU A 226 1.46 13.41 11.74
CA LEU A 226 0.40 12.44 11.42
C LEU A 226 -0.77 12.56 12.39
N ASP A 227 -0.52 12.87 13.66
CA ASP A 227 -1.58 13.12 14.65
C ASP A 227 -2.48 14.31 14.25
N LEU A 228 -1.96 15.26 13.48
CA LEU A 228 -2.73 16.40 12.95
C LEU A 228 -3.61 16.05 11.73
N THR A 229 -3.66 14.79 11.33
CA THR A 229 -4.48 14.32 10.19
C THR A 229 -5.78 13.65 10.64
N TRP A 230 -6.03 13.59 11.96
CA TRP A 230 -7.23 13.01 12.56
C TRP A 230 -8.51 13.82 12.38
#